data_AF-A0A401PSU6-F1
#
_entry.id   AF-A0A401PSU6-F1
#
_cell.length_a   1.000
_cell.length_b   1.000
_cell.length_c   1.000
_cell.angle_alpha   90.00
_cell.angle_beta   90.00
_cell.angle_gamma   90.00
#
_symmetry.space_group_name_H-M   'P 1'
#
loop_
_entity.id
_entity.type
_entity.pdbx_description
1 polymer ?
#
loop_
_entity_poly.entity_id
_entity_poly.type
_entity_poly.pdbx_seq_one_letter_code
_entity_poly.pdbx_strand_id
1 'polypeptide(L)' 'MKTEAGKSDCMDGGMSYKVGAMWKSEDCYTCYCGKVTAICCTDYSQVPDVPSNCEAIFDKRLCKYKVYSKDNPDILCEV' A
#
# COMPACT_ATOMS: atom_id res chain seq x y z
N MET A 1 -14.30 13.81 -36.21
CA MET A 1 -13.04 14.31 -35.59
C MET A 1 -12.31 13.13 -34.99
N LYS A 2 -10.99 13.07 -35.18
CA LYS A 2 -10.10 11.96 -34.82
C LYS A 2 -10.08 11.78 -33.30
N THR A 3 -10.34 10.57 -32.79
CA THR A 3 -10.04 10.20 -31.41
C THR A 3 -8.53 10.07 -31.29
N GLU A 4 -7.87 11.11 -30.78
CA GLU A 4 -6.54 10.98 -30.23
C GLU A 4 -6.62 9.97 -29.07
N ALA A 5 -5.72 8.99 -29.02
CA ALA A 5 -5.57 8.15 -27.83
C ALA A 5 -5.06 9.02 -26.67
N GLY A 6 -5.97 9.76 -26.05
CA GLY A 6 -5.68 10.79 -25.06
C GLY A 6 -5.17 10.15 -23.77
N LYS A 7 -4.10 10.74 -23.22
CA LYS A 7 -3.61 10.47 -21.86
C LYS A 7 -4.81 10.42 -20.90
N SER A 8 -5.14 9.23 -20.41
CA SER A 8 -6.19 9.08 -19.40
C SER A 8 -5.58 9.35 -18.03
N ASP A 9 -6.25 10.18 -17.25
CA ASP A 9 -5.96 10.33 -15.82
C ASP A 9 -6.14 8.97 -15.12
N CYS A 10 -5.40 8.78 -14.03
CA CYS A 10 -5.50 7.57 -13.21
C CYS A 10 -6.68 7.69 -12.24
N MET A 11 -7.39 6.60 -11.99
CA MET A 11 -8.50 6.55 -11.06
C MET A 11 -8.14 5.69 -9.85
N ASP A 12 -8.34 6.20 -8.64
CA ASP A 12 -8.16 5.46 -7.38
C ASP A 12 -9.22 5.92 -6.36
N GLY A 13 -9.91 4.99 -5.72
CA GLY A 13 -10.97 5.31 -4.72
C GLY A 13 -12.09 6.23 -5.23
N GLY A 14 -12.34 6.29 -6.55
CA GLY A 14 -13.30 7.22 -7.16
C GLY A 14 -12.76 8.64 -7.40
N MET A 15 -11.51 8.91 -7.04
CA MET A 15 -10.81 10.16 -7.35
C MET A 15 -10.01 10.04 -8.65
N SER A 16 -9.91 11.16 -9.38
CA SER A 16 -9.10 11.27 -10.60
C SER A 16 -7.77 11.97 -10.33
N TYR A 17 -6.69 11.38 -10.81
CA TYR A 17 -5.31 11.85 -10.65
C TYR A 17 -4.67 12.08 -12.01
N LYS A 18 -4.21 13.31 -12.25
CA LYS A 18 -3.58 13.69 -13.51
C LYS A 18 -2.29 12.91 -13.75
N VAL A 19 -1.96 12.69 -15.02
CA VAL A 19 -0.64 12.18 -15.40
C VAL A 19 0.47 13.05 -14.79
N GLY A 20 1.42 12.40 -14.11
CA GLY A 20 2.49 13.03 -13.35
C GLY A 20 2.18 13.24 -11.86
N ALA A 21 0.94 13.01 -11.42
CA ALA A 21 0.59 13.10 -10.01
C ALA A 21 1.18 11.93 -9.20
N MET A 22 1.52 12.21 -7.95
CA MET A 22 1.86 11.21 -6.94
C MET A 22 0.91 11.38 -5.76
N TRP A 23 0.34 10.29 -5.25
CA TRP A 23 -0.60 10.33 -4.13
C TRP A 23 -0.43 9.12 -3.20
N LYS A 24 -0.92 9.28 -1.97
CA LYS A 24 -1.08 8.16 -1.05
C LYS A 24 -2.49 7.62 -1.18
N SER A 25 -2.59 6.32 -1.46
CA SER A 25 -3.84 5.57 -1.44
C SER A 25 -4.20 5.23 0.01
N GLU A 26 -5.49 5.01 0.27
CA GLU A 26 -5.99 4.60 1.59
C GLU A 26 -5.48 3.21 2.00
N ASP A 27 -5.04 2.40 1.05
CA ASP A 27 -4.59 1.02 1.28
C ASP A 27 -3.07 0.89 1.49
N CYS A 28 -2.42 1.94 2.01
CA CYS A 28 -0.99 1.97 2.29
C CYS A 28 -0.13 1.77 1.02
N TYR A 29 -0.50 2.47 -0.05
CA TYR A 29 0.32 2.57 -1.25
C TYR A 29 0.68 4.01 -1.54
N THR A 30 1.90 4.24 -2.01
CA THR A 30 2.26 5.45 -2.74
C THR A 30 2.20 5.16 -4.22
N CYS A 31 1.34 5.89 -4.92
CA CYS A 31 1.06 5.71 -6.34
C CYS A 31 1.58 6.91 -7.15
N TYR A 32 2.01 6.63 -8.37
CA TYR A 32 2.38 7.61 -9.38
C TYR A 32 1.62 7.36 -10.68
N CYS A 33 0.97 8.38 -11.23
CA CYS A 33 0.21 8.27 -12.47
C CYS A 33 1.13 8.47 -13.67
N GLY A 34 1.54 7.37 -14.31
CA GLY A 34 2.28 7.40 -15.56
C GLY A 34 1.39 7.75 -16.75
N LYS A 35 2.01 7.95 -17.91
CA LYS A 35 1.29 8.27 -19.17
C LYS A 35 0.40 7.14 -19.69
N VAL A 36 0.70 5.89 -19.29
CA VAL A 36 0.06 4.67 -19.80
C VAL A 36 -0.56 3.86 -18.66
N THR A 37 0.10 3.83 -17.50
CA THR A 37 -0.35 3.10 -16.31
C THR A 37 0.04 3.87 -15.05
N ALA A 38 -0.72 3.66 -13.98
CA ALA A 38 -0.25 3.98 -12.64
C ALA A 38 0.79 2.94 -12.18
N ILE A 39 1.72 3.36 -11.33
CA ILE A 39 2.64 2.49 -10.59
C ILE A 39 2.42 2.76 -9.10
N CYS A 40 2.14 1.72 -8.33
CA CYS A 40 1.91 1.84 -6.89
C CYS A 40 2.89 0.93 -6.14
N CYS A 41 3.51 1.47 -5.09
CA CYS A 41 4.40 0.75 -4.21
C CYS A 41 3.78 0.72 -2.81
N THR A 42 3.94 -0.39 -2.09
CA THR A 42 3.51 -0.50 -0.69
C THR A 42 4.32 0.45 0.17
N ASP A 43 3.65 1.15 1.09
CA ASP A 43 4.28 2.02 2.10
C ASP A 43 4.81 1.20 3.31
N TYR A 44 4.56 -0.11 3.31
CA TYR A 44 4.96 -1.02 4.38
C TYR A 44 6.06 -1.99 3.90
N SER A 45 6.89 -2.41 4.85
CA SER A 45 7.84 -3.51 4.64
C SER A 45 7.16 -4.85 4.93
N GLN A 46 7.56 -5.88 4.17
CA GLN A 46 7.19 -7.25 4.48
C GLN A 46 7.95 -7.72 5.73
N VAL A 47 7.35 -8.62 6.51
CA VAL A 47 8.00 -9.28 7.65
C VAL A 47 8.50 -10.65 7.15
N PRO A 48 9.80 -10.85 6.95
CA PRO A 48 10.32 -12.06 6.30
C PRO A 48 10.25 -13.29 7.20
N ASP A 49 10.47 -13.13 8.51
CA ASP A 49 10.52 -14.24 9.46
C ASP A 49 9.66 -13.93 10.69
N VAL A 50 8.49 -14.56 10.77
CA VAL A 50 7.62 -14.51 11.96
C VAL A 50 7.82 -15.81 12.75
N PRO A 51 8.25 -15.73 14.03
CA PRO A 51 8.38 -16.93 14.87
C PRO A 51 7.08 -17.73 14.94
N SER A 52 7.17 -19.06 15.09
CA SER A 52 5.99 -19.94 15.06
C SER A 52 4.97 -19.65 16.18
N ASN A 53 5.44 -19.18 17.33
CA ASN A 53 4.63 -18.75 18.48
C ASN A 53 4.09 -17.30 18.34
N CYS A 54 4.34 -16.65 17.21
CA CYS A 54 3.93 -15.29 16.94
C CYS A 54 3.06 -15.19 15.68
N GLU A 55 2.37 -14.07 15.54
CA GLU A 55 1.58 -13.71 14.36
C GLU A 55 1.80 -12.26 13.95
N ALA A 56 1.83 -11.99 12.64
CA ALA A 56 1.94 -10.64 12.11
C ALA A 56 0.56 -10.05 11.83
N ILE A 57 0.26 -8.93 12.48
CA ILE A 57 -0.99 -8.19 12.33
C ILE A 57 -0.69 -6.88 11.59
N PHE A 58 -1.40 -6.62 10.50
CA PHE A 58 -1.21 -5.38 9.73
C PHE A 58 -1.95 -4.21 10.39
N ASP A 59 -1.20 -3.21 10.86
CA ASP A 59 -1.75 -1.94 11.37
C ASP A 59 -1.91 -0.96 10.20
N LYS A 60 -3.11 -0.94 9.59
CA LYS A 60 -3.43 -0.07 8.45
C LYS A 60 -3.24 1.42 8.76
N ARG A 61 -3.38 1.85 10.02
CA ARG A 61 -3.16 3.26 10.40
C ARG A 61 -1.69 3.67 10.33
N LEU A 62 -0.80 2.71 10.58
CA LEU A 62 0.64 2.92 10.60
C LEU A 62 1.34 2.39 9.34
N CYS A 63 0.58 1.74 8.45
CA CYS A 63 1.09 1.04 7.28
C CYS A 63 2.31 0.18 7.63
N LYS A 64 2.13 -0.74 8.60
CA LYS A 64 3.17 -1.68 9.01
C LYS A 64 2.59 -2.92 9.65
N TYR A 65 3.33 -4.01 9.57
CA TYR A 65 3.06 -5.17 10.40
C TYR A 65 3.59 -4.96 11.82
N LYS A 66 2.82 -5.43 12.79
CA LYS A 66 3.25 -5.61 14.18
C LYS A 66 3.15 -7.09 14.48
N VAL A 67 4.17 -7.64 15.11
CA VAL A 67 4.24 -9.07 15.40
C VAL A 67 3.97 -9.29 16.86
N TYR A 68 2.98 -10.11 17.18
CA TYR A 68 2.50 -10.35 18.54
C TYR A 68 2.58 -11.83 18.90
N SER A 69 2.72 -12.12 20.19
CA SER A 69 2.62 -13.49 20.68
C SER A 69 1.19 -14.02 20.48
N LYS A 70 1.08 -15.25 19.98
CA LYS A 70 -0.21 -15.95 19.86
C LYS A 70 -0.83 -16.26 21.22
N ASP A 71 0.00 -16.44 22.25
CA ASP A 71 -0.47 -16.74 23.61
C ASP A 71 -0.89 -15.47 24.37
N ASN A 72 -0.33 -14.31 24.01
CA ASN A 72 -0.67 -13.04 24.62
C ASN A 72 -0.48 -11.87 23.63
N PRO A 73 -1.57 -11.28 23.11
CA PRO A 73 -1.52 -10.21 22.10
C PRO A 73 -1.01 -8.86 22.64
N ASP A 74 -0.80 -8.72 23.96
CA ASP A 74 -0.16 -7.52 24.53
C ASP A 74 1.38 -7.59 24.45
N ILE A 75 1.95 -8.75 24.13
CA ILE A 75 3.39 -8.96 24.00
C ILE A 75 3.79 -8.89 22.53
N LEU A 76 4.64 -7.91 22.20
CA LEU A 76 5.29 -7.82 20.89
C LEU A 76 6.40 -8.88 20.80
N CYS A 77 6.46 -9.58 19.68
CA CYS A 77 7.62 -10.39 19.34
C CYS A 77 8.68 -9.50 18.67
N GLU A 78 9.94 -9.72 19.04
CA GLU A 78 11.07 -9.14 18.30
C GLU A 78 11.23 -9.87 16.96
N VAL A 79 11.28 -9.10 15.87
CA VAL A 79 11.48 -9.53 14.48
C VAL A 79 12.50 -8.66 13.80
#